data_AF-A0A9K3L6S7-F1
#
_entry.id   AF-A0A9K3L6S7-F1
#
_cell.length_a   1.000
_cell.length_b   1.000
_cell.length_c   1.000
_cell.angle_alpha   90.00
_cell.angle_beta   90.00
_cell.angle_gamma   90.00
#
_symmetry.space_group_name_H-M   'P 1'
#
loop_
_entity.id
_entity.type
_entity.pdbx_description
1 polymer ?
#
loop_
_entity_poly.entity_id
_entity_poly.type
_entity_poly.pdbx_seq_one_letter_code
_entity_poly.pdbx_strand_id
1 'polypeptide(L)'
;MSATVDIGCMKHQVRNKSAILLGIFCQFILLPFLGFAVVNLLNLEPSIGITLLVVTSSPGGSYSNWWCSMFNADLALSVTMTAISTMVSVLALPANLLLYANISYQRDVTSDLDWASVFVALAIVIAAISLGLMCSYYCHSHRFNIIANQIGNAAGLCLIIFSATMTNTGEADTKIWSRHWTFYVSVLVPCVLGLAVASMLASLVNLRKPERMTVAIECGYQNVGIATSLALTMFNGEELKNAMGIPFFYGVCEMFVVGIYCVGCWKAGWTKAPANASLWTVLFTTFEVLEAEMKELTEIEVSVSESSSDGSTEKSADREENGVLTHYFNWTDTTAGQSSPKIPSGIIPTRSPSPPSTSIKRDFSDAYV
;
A
#
# COMPACT_ATOMS: atom_id res chain seq x y z
N MET A 1 -4.96 10.06 -6.18
CA MET A 1 -3.83 9.50 -5.42
C MET A 1 -3.05 10.60 -4.71
N SER A 2 -2.39 11.54 -5.39
CA SER A 2 -1.56 12.55 -4.70
C SER A 2 -2.32 13.44 -3.70
N ALA A 3 -3.64 13.64 -3.90
CA ALA A 3 -4.51 14.35 -2.98
C ALA A 3 -4.88 13.59 -1.69
N THR A 4 -4.53 12.31 -1.56
CA THR A 4 -4.81 11.49 -0.37
C THR A 4 -3.58 11.27 0.49
N VAL A 5 -2.47 11.96 0.19
CA VAL A 5 -1.23 11.87 0.98
C VAL A 5 -1.49 12.44 2.37
N ASP A 6 -1.27 11.64 3.41
CA ASP A 6 -1.40 12.08 4.81
C ASP A 6 -0.01 12.30 5.43
N ILE A 7 0.40 13.57 5.44
CA ILE A 7 1.71 14.00 5.97
C ILE A 7 1.76 13.82 7.50
N GLY A 8 0.62 13.90 8.20
CA GLY A 8 0.55 13.78 9.65
C GLY A 8 0.82 12.35 10.13
N CYS A 9 0.26 11.36 9.42
CA CYS A 9 0.43 9.94 9.73
C CYS A 9 1.87 9.44 9.52
N MET A 10 2.61 10.05 8.57
CA MET A 10 3.99 9.68 8.25
C MET A 10 4.99 9.91 9.39
N LYS A 11 4.73 10.85 10.32
CA LYS A 11 5.73 11.33 11.28
C LYS A 11 6.30 10.21 12.18
N HIS A 12 5.50 9.20 12.49
CA HIS A 12 5.95 8.05 13.28
C HIS A 12 6.79 7.07 12.44
N GLN A 13 6.41 6.86 11.18
CA GLN A 13 7.00 5.83 10.31
C GLN A 13 8.29 6.28 9.59
N VAL A 14 8.54 7.59 9.52
CA VAL A 14 9.83 8.16 9.05
C VAL A 14 11.03 7.69 9.89
N ARG A 15 10.78 7.10 11.08
CA ARG A 15 11.82 6.44 11.88
C ARG A 15 12.39 5.19 11.20
N ASN A 16 11.63 4.51 10.33
CA ASN A 16 12.11 3.36 9.56
C ASN A 16 12.87 3.78 8.30
N LYS A 17 13.99 4.49 8.50
CA LYS A 17 14.78 5.11 7.43
C LYS A 17 15.29 4.09 6.42
N SER A 18 15.71 2.91 6.88
CA SER A 18 16.26 1.87 6.02
C SER A 18 15.25 1.36 5.01
N ALA A 19 14.01 1.09 5.44
CA ALA A 19 12.95 0.62 4.55
C ALA A 19 12.54 1.70 3.54
N ILE A 20 12.40 2.95 3.98
CA ILE A 20 12.02 4.08 3.12
C ILE A 20 13.11 4.35 2.06
N LEU A 21 14.38 4.43 2.47
CA LEU A 21 15.49 4.68 1.55
C LEU A 21 15.64 3.55 0.53
N LEU A 22 15.52 2.30 0.97
CA LEU A 22 15.55 1.15 0.09
C LEU A 22 14.37 1.20 -0.90
N GLY A 23 13.19 1.54 -0.42
CA GLY A 23 12.00 1.73 -1.25
C GLY A 23 12.22 2.75 -2.37
N ILE A 24 12.71 3.94 -2.02
CA ILE A 24 13.02 5.01 -2.99
C ILE A 24 14.08 4.54 -4.01
N PHE A 25 15.12 3.86 -3.54
CA PHE A 25 16.16 3.31 -4.41
C PHE A 25 15.57 2.28 -5.39
N CYS A 26 14.77 1.33 -4.90
CA CYS A 26 14.14 0.33 -5.74
C CYS A 26 13.19 0.98 -6.77
N GLN A 27 12.41 1.98 -6.32
CA GLN A 27 11.41 2.65 -7.13
C GLN A 27 11.99 3.51 -8.27
N PHE A 28 13.02 4.32 -7.98
CA PHE A 28 13.50 5.33 -8.93
C PHE A 28 14.88 5.05 -9.52
N ILE A 29 15.57 4.01 -9.05
CA ILE A 29 16.86 3.59 -9.62
C ILE A 29 16.73 2.20 -10.22
N LEU A 30 16.38 1.20 -9.40
CA LEU A 30 16.33 -0.20 -9.84
C LEU A 30 15.29 -0.44 -10.94
N LEU A 31 14.03 -0.07 -10.71
CA LEU A 31 12.95 -0.37 -11.65
C LEU A 31 13.08 0.39 -12.98
N PRO A 32 13.40 1.70 -13.02
CA PRO A 32 13.69 2.40 -14.26
C PRO A 32 14.87 1.80 -15.03
N PHE A 33 15.92 1.37 -14.31
CA PHE A 33 17.06 0.69 -14.92
C PHE A 33 16.65 -0.65 -15.56
N LEU A 34 15.79 -1.43 -14.91
CA LEU A 34 15.24 -2.67 -15.48
C LEU A 34 14.41 -2.38 -16.74
N GLY A 35 13.54 -1.36 -16.70
CA GLY A 35 12.78 -0.91 -17.86
C GLY A 35 13.70 -0.50 -19.02
N PHE A 36 14.71 0.32 -18.74
CA PHE A 36 15.73 0.73 -19.70
C PHE A 36 16.51 -0.45 -20.30
N ALA A 37 16.97 -1.39 -19.46
CA ALA A 37 17.69 -2.55 -19.92
C ALA A 37 16.84 -3.37 -20.91
N VAL A 38 15.57 -3.60 -20.57
CA VAL A 38 14.62 -4.31 -21.43
C VAL A 38 14.35 -3.58 -22.75
N VAL A 39 14.16 -2.26 -22.70
CA VAL A 39 13.95 -1.43 -23.89
C VAL A 39 15.10 -1.59 -24.90
N ASN A 40 16.35 -1.55 -24.41
CA ASN A 40 17.52 -1.66 -25.27
C ASN A 40 17.81 -3.11 -25.71
N LEU A 41 17.67 -4.08 -24.81
CA LEU A 41 17.94 -5.49 -25.14
C LEU A 41 16.97 -6.05 -26.17
N LEU A 42 15.71 -5.58 -26.16
CA LEU A 42 14.66 -6.02 -27.09
C LEU A 42 14.44 -5.07 -28.26
N ASN A 43 15.20 -3.97 -28.36
CA ASN A 43 15.06 -2.92 -29.37
C ASN A 43 13.60 -2.48 -29.56
N LEU A 44 12.95 -2.08 -28.46
CA LEU A 44 11.53 -1.72 -28.49
C LEU A 44 11.32 -0.41 -29.25
N GLU A 45 10.27 -0.38 -30.07
CA GLU A 45 9.80 0.83 -30.76
C GLU A 45 9.57 1.98 -29.75
N PRO A 46 9.85 3.25 -30.13
CA PRO A 46 9.73 4.38 -29.22
C PRO A 46 8.40 4.50 -28.48
N SER A 47 7.27 4.25 -29.16
CA SER A 47 5.93 4.32 -28.57
C SER A 47 5.77 3.38 -27.37
N ILE A 48 6.21 2.13 -27.53
CA ILE A 48 6.17 1.07 -26.52
C ILE A 48 7.22 1.34 -25.42
N GLY A 49 8.47 1.60 -25.82
CA GLY A 49 9.57 1.71 -24.87
C GLY A 49 9.51 2.96 -24.00
N ILE A 50 9.11 4.12 -24.53
CA ILE A 50 8.87 5.32 -23.71
C ILE A 50 7.75 5.08 -22.71
N THR A 51 6.66 4.47 -23.14
CA THR A 51 5.54 4.18 -22.24
C THR A 51 5.96 3.22 -21.13
N LEU A 52 6.80 2.21 -21.45
CA LEU A 52 7.37 1.30 -20.46
C LEU A 52 8.33 2.00 -19.48
N LEU A 53 9.19 2.92 -19.97
CA LEU A 53 10.05 3.76 -19.14
C LEU A 53 9.24 4.62 -18.18
N VAL A 54 8.09 5.15 -18.62
CA VAL A 54 7.19 5.93 -17.77
C VAL A 54 6.54 5.06 -16.70
N VAL A 55 6.05 3.86 -17.05
CA VAL A 55 5.51 2.93 -16.04
C VAL A 55 6.56 2.60 -14.99
N THR A 56 7.76 2.23 -15.42
CA THR A 56 8.85 1.82 -14.52
C THR A 56 9.47 2.97 -13.73
N SER A 57 9.26 4.22 -14.15
CA SER A 57 9.70 5.46 -13.46
C SER A 57 8.58 6.16 -12.70
N SER A 58 7.37 5.61 -12.72
CA SER A 58 6.24 6.13 -11.96
C SER A 58 6.44 5.90 -10.46
N PRO A 59 5.76 6.63 -9.57
CA PRO A 59 5.65 6.26 -8.16
C PRO A 59 4.73 5.04 -7.98
N GLY A 60 4.75 4.46 -6.78
CA GLY A 60 3.87 3.33 -6.41
C GLY A 60 2.39 3.66 -6.59
N GLY A 61 1.59 2.66 -6.99
CA GLY A 61 0.16 2.84 -7.29
C GLY A 61 -0.74 2.72 -6.05
N SER A 62 -1.91 3.38 -6.03
CA SER A 62 -2.85 3.34 -4.88
C SER A 62 -3.24 1.92 -4.40
N TYR A 63 -3.19 0.93 -5.30
CA TYR A 63 -3.53 -0.45 -5.01
C TYR A 63 -2.44 -1.21 -4.23
N SER A 64 -1.20 -0.71 -4.15
CA SER A 64 -0.15 -1.30 -3.29
C SER A 64 -0.58 -1.33 -1.83
N ASN A 65 -1.18 -0.24 -1.34
CA ASN A 65 -1.76 -0.14 -0.01
C ASN A 65 -2.87 -1.17 0.22
N TRP A 66 -3.68 -1.44 -0.81
CA TRP A 66 -4.73 -2.46 -0.75
C TRP A 66 -4.14 -3.86 -0.60
N TRP A 67 -3.09 -4.21 -1.37
CA TRP A 67 -2.38 -5.48 -1.23
C TRP A 67 -1.73 -5.63 0.14
N CYS A 68 -1.06 -4.60 0.65
CA CYS A 68 -0.44 -4.59 1.97
C CYS A 68 -1.47 -4.78 3.08
N SER A 69 -2.62 -4.08 3.00
CA SER A 69 -3.72 -4.24 3.94
C SER A 69 -4.31 -5.64 3.88
N MET A 70 -4.60 -6.15 2.69
CA MET A 70 -5.27 -7.43 2.46
C MET A 70 -4.44 -8.62 2.95
N PHE A 71 -3.12 -8.56 2.77
CA PHE A 71 -2.22 -9.63 3.22
C PHE A 71 -1.59 -9.35 4.58
N ASN A 72 -2.07 -8.35 5.33
CA ASN A 72 -1.56 -8.03 6.67
C ASN A 72 -0.02 -7.81 6.68
N ALA A 73 0.48 -7.08 5.68
CA ALA A 73 1.84 -6.55 5.66
C ALA A 73 1.93 -5.26 6.53
N ASP A 74 3.02 -4.51 6.43
CA ASP A 74 3.11 -3.20 7.09
C ASP A 74 2.41 -2.12 6.24
N LEU A 75 1.13 -1.87 6.54
CA LEU A 75 0.31 -0.88 5.83
C LEU A 75 0.79 0.55 6.06
N ALA A 76 1.18 0.89 7.29
CA ALA A 76 1.66 2.23 7.62
C ALA A 76 2.95 2.57 6.84
N LEU A 77 3.84 1.58 6.68
CA LEU A 77 5.02 1.70 5.83
C LEU A 77 4.63 1.91 4.35
N SER A 78 3.67 1.14 3.83
CA SER A 78 3.19 1.23 2.44
C SER A 78 2.71 2.65 2.13
N VAL A 79 1.79 3.17 2.96
CA VAL A 79 1.23 4.52 2.80
C VAL A 79 2.33 5.59 2.85
N THR A 80 3.27 5.44 3.79
CA THR A 80 4.40 6.37 3.93
C THR A 80 5.32 6.34 2.70
N MET A 81 5.63 5.15 2.19
CA MET A 81 6.46 4.97 0.99
C MET A 81 5.77 5.48 -0.26
N THR A 82 4.48 5.23 -0.45
CA THR A 82 3.70 5.77 -1.57
C THR A 82 3.67 7.30 -1.51
N ALA A 83 3.47 7.88 -0.32
CA ALA A 83 3.47 9.33 -0.13
C ALA A 83 4.82 9.96 -0.51
N ILE A 84 5.92 9.44 0.06
CA ILE A 84 7.27 9.94 -0.20
C ILE A 84 7.64 9.74 -1.68
N SER A 85 7.36 8.57 -2.26
CA SER A 85 7.64 8.33 -3.67
C SER A 85 6.83 9.24 -4.58
N THR A 86 5.57 9.53 -4.26
CA THR A 86 4.75 10.51 -4.99
C THR A 86 5.40 11.90 -4.97
N MET A 87 5.90 12.34 -3.82
CA MET A 87 6.62 13.62 -3.73
C MET A 87 7.92 13.62 -4.54
N VAL A 88 8.71 12.54 -4.44
CA VAL A 88 9.98 12.40 -5.16
C VAL A 88 9.75 12.29 -6.68
N SER A 89 8.63 11.70 -7.12
CA SER A 89 8.31 11.47 -8.53
C SER A 89 8.24 12.76 -9.36
N VAL A 90 7.90 13.90 -8.74
CA VAL A 90 7.88 15.21 -9.39
C VAL A 90 9.21 15.53 -10.07
N LEU A 91 10.33 15.08 -9.50
CA LEU A 91 11.67 15.25 -10.05
C LEU A 91 12.23 13.96 -10.66
N ALA A 92 12.00 12.82 -10.01
CA ALA A 92 12.61 11.56 -10.43
C ALA A 92 12.01 11.01 -11.74
N LEU A 93 10.69 11.14 -11.94
CA LEU A 93 10.03 10.67 -13.15
C LEU A 93 10.53 11.41 -14.41
N PRO A 94 10.53 12.75 -14.48
CA PRO A 94 11.06 13.45 -15.65
C PRO A 94 12.57 13.21 -15.82
N ALA A 95 13.35 13.17 -14.73
CA ALA A 95 14.79 12.92 -14.81
C ALA A 95 15.10 11.54 -15.41
N ASN A 96 14.43 10.49 -14.93
CA ASN A 96 14.59 9.13 -15.46
C ASN A 96 14.13 9.05 -16.91
N LEU A 97 12.98 9.65 -17.24
CA LEU A 97 12.49 9.62 -18.62
C LEU A 97 13.47 10.32 -19.57
N LEU A 98 13.92 11.53 -19.23
CA LEU A 98 14.88 12.28 -20.04
C LEU A 98 16.20 11.53 -20.16
N LEU A 99 16.70 10.90 -19.10
CA LEU A 99 17.94 10.14 -19.16
C LEU A 99 17.81 8.89 -20.04
N TYR A 100 16.84 8.03 -19.75
CA TYR A 100 16.75 6.71 -20.39
C TYR A 100 16.15 6.75 -21.79
N ALA A 101 15.21 7.66 -22.08
CA ALA A 101 14.70 7.83 -23.44
C ALA A 101 15.79 8.40 -24.35
N ASN A 102 16.59 9.34 -23.85
CA ASN A 102 17.70 9.92 -24.58
C ASN A 102 18.77 8.87 -24.90
N ILE A 103 19.21 8.08 -23.92
CA ILE A 103 20.21 7.02 -24.16
C ILE A 103 19.69 5.95 -25.13
N SER A 104 18.42 5.53 -24.99
CA SER A 104 17.85 4.43 -25.81
C SER A 104 17.61 4.83 -27.27
N TYR A 105 17.21 6.08 -27.52
CA TYR A 105 16.71 6.49 -28.84
C TYR A 105 17.58 7.54 -29.57
N GLN A 106 18.70 7.99 -28.98
CA GLN A 106 19.61 8.93 -29.63
C GLN A 106 20.48 8.33 -30.75
N ARG A 107 20.63 7.00 -30.85
CA ARG A 107 21.68 6.41 -31.69
C ARG A 107 21.38 6.25 -33.18
N ASP A 108 20.13 6.36 -33.66
CA ASP A 108 19.85 6.38 -35.11
C ASP A 108 18.47 6.94 -35.52
N VAL A 109 17.75 7.62 -34.62
CA VAL A 109 16.41 8.17 -34.90
C VAL A 109 16.30 9.59 -34.33
N THR A 110 17.17 10.49 -34.78
CA THR A 110 17.14 11.90 -34.39
C THR A 110 15.99 12.70 -35.03
N SER A 111 14.92 12.06 -35.52
CA SER A 111 13.90 12.74 -36.35
C SER A 111 12.44 12.52 -35.93
N ASP A 112 12.08 11.46 -35.23
CA ASP A 112 10.65 11.10 -35.06
C ASP A 112 10.09 11.31 -33.65
N LEU A 113 10.95 11.56 -32.65
CA LEU A 113 10.46 11.85 -31.30
C LEU A 113 10.25 13.34 -31.09
N ASP A 114 8.99 13.76 -30.99
CA ASP A 114 8.65 15.12 -30.62
C ASP A 114 8.94 15.35 -29.12
N TRP A 115 10.18 15.78 -28.84
CA TRP A 115 10.61 16.14 -27.49
C TRP A 115 9.72 17.22 -26.87
N ALA A 116 9.10 18.10 -27.68
CA ALA A 116 8.17 19.09 -27.15
C ALA A 116 6.94 18.40 -26.56
N SER A 117 6.37 17.41 -27.26
CA SER A 117 5.27 16.58 -26.74
C SER A 117 5.67 15.80 -25.47
N VAL A 118 6.90 15.28 -25.39
CA VAL A 118 7.43 14.66 -24.15
C VAL A 118 7.43 15.67 -23.00
N PHE A 119 7.98 16.87 -23.20
CA PHE A 119 8.06 17.90 -22.17
C PHE A 119 6.67 18.39 -21.74
N VAL A 120 5.74 18.57 -22.68
CA VAL A 120 4.36 18.96 -22.39
C VAL A 120 3.66 17.88 -21.57
N ALA A 121 3.78 16.61 -21.96
CA ALA A 121 3.19 15.49 -21.22
C ALA A 121 3.76 15.38 -19.80
N LEU A 122 5.09 15.49 -19.65
CA LEU A 122 5.75 15.54 -18.35
C LEU A 122 5.25 16.72 -17.50
N ALA A 123 5.12 17.91 -18.09
CA ALA A 123 4.63 19.10 -17.40
C ALA A 123 3.18 18.91 -16.90
N ILE A 124 2.31 18.29 -17.71
CA ILE A 124 0.93 17.98 -17.32
C ILE A 124 0.90 16.98 -16.16
N VAL A 125 1.70 15.90 -16.23
CA VAL A 125 1.78 14.90 -15.15
C VAL A 125 2.31 15.53 -13.86
N ILE A 126 3.38 16.32 -13.93
CA ILE A 126 3.96 17.02 -12.79
C ILE A 126 2.97 18.01 -12.19
N ALA A 127 2.26 18.78 -13.04
CA ALA A 127 1.23 19.71 -12.59
C ALA A 127 0.09 18.99 -11.87
N ALA A 128 -0.38 17.86 -12.40
CA ALA A 128 -1.44 17.07 -11.77
C ALA A 128 -1.00 16.48 -10.41
N ILE A 129 0.22 15.94 -10.32
CA ILE A 129 0.79 15.43 -9.06
C ILE A 129 0.92 16.57 -8.05
N SER A 130 1.50 17.70 -8.47
CA SER A 130 1.73 18.87 -7.62
C SER A 130 0.42 19.47 -7.11
N LEU A 131 -0.58 19.61 -7.97
CA LEU A 131 -1.91 20.08 -7.60
C LEU A 131 -2.59 19.12 -6.62
N GLY A 132 -2.44 17.82 -6.83
CA GLY A 132 -2.91 16.82 -5.88
C GLY A 132 -2.25 16.97 -4.52
N LEU A 133 -0.91 17.08 -4.47
CA LEU A 133 -0.17 17.29 -3.22
C LEU A 133 -0.56 18.61 -2.53
N MET A 134 -0.75 19.69 -3.28
CA MET A 134 -1.24 20.96 -2.74
C MET A 134 -2.64 20.81 -2.13
N CYS A 135 -3.54 20.08 -2.82
CA CYS A 135 -4.87 19.82 -2.31
C CYS A 135 -4.84 19.00 -1.01
N SER A 136 -4.00 17.97 -0.93
CA SER A 136 -3.74 17.20 0.29
C SER A 136 -3.26 18.11 1.44
N TYR A 137 -2.33 19.03 1.15
CA TYR A 137 -1.80 19.96 2.16
C TYR A 137 -2.84 20.97 2.66
N TYR A 138 -3.72 21.50 1.80
CA TYR A 138 -4.74 22.47 2.24
C TYR A 138 -6.00 21.82 2.83
N CYS A 139 -6.39 20.64 2.35
CA CYS A 139 -7.63 19.97 2.73
C CYS A 139 -7.38 18.81 3.72
N HIS A 140 -7.20 19.12 5.00
CA HIS A 140 -6.98 18.12 6.07
C HIS A 140 -8.25 17.39 6.55
N SER A 141 -9.27 17.24 5.70
CA SER A 141 -10.53 16.59 6.09
C SER A 141 -10.47 15.08 5.89
N HIS A 142 -10.75 14.31 6.94
CA HIS A 142 -10.82 12.84 6.86
C HIS A 142 -11.83 12.35 5.79
N ARG A 143 -12.97 13.04 5.68
CA ARG A 143 -13.99 12.74 4.65
C ARG A 143 -13.46 12.98 3.24
N PHE A 144 -12.67 14.03 3.05
CA PHE A 144 -12.05 14.34 1.77
C PHE A 144 -11.08 13.23 1.35
N ASN A 145 -10.22 12.78 2.26
CA ASN A 145 -9.26 11.71 1.98
C ASN A 145 -9.94 10.39 1.58
N ILE A 146 -11.03 10.01 2.25
CA ILE A 146 -11.80 8.81 1.89
C ILE A 146 -12.39 8.93 0.48
N ILE A 147 -13.07 10.05 0.19
CA ILE A 147 -13.71 10.27 -1.11
C ILE A 147 -12.67 10.34 -2.23
N ALA A 148 -11.59 11.09 -2.02
CA ALA A 148 -10.51 11.23 -3.00
C ALA A 148 -9.81 9.89 -3.27
N ASN A 149 -9.69 9.02 -2.27
CA ASN A 149 -9.16 7.66 -2.46
C ASN A 149 -10.11 6.79 -3.29
N GLN A 150 -11.41 6.80 -2.98
CA GLN A 150 -12.42 6.05 -3.75
C GLN A 150 -12.46 6.51 -5.21
N ILE A 151 -12.52 7.82 -5.45
CA ILE A 151 -12.50 8.40 -6.80
C ILE A 151 -11.19 8.04 -7.51
N GLY A 152 -10.05 8.15 -6.82
CA GLY A 152 -8.74 7.80 -7.39
C GLY A 152 -8.65 6.33 -7.83
N ASN A 153 -9.13 5.41 -7.01
CA ASN A 153 -9.13 3.98 -7.34
C ASN A 153 -10.09 3.68 -8.50
N ALA A 154 -11.31 4.25 -8.46
CA ALA A 154 -12.26 4.14 -9.57
C ALA A 154 -11.69 4.70 -10.87
N ALA A 155 -11.04 5.86 -10.83
CA ALA A 155 -10.38 6.46 -11.98
C ALA A 155 -9.25 5.58 -12.53
N GLY A 156 -8.42 5.00 -11.65
CA GLY A 156 -7.38 4.05 -12.06
C GLY A 156 -7.93 2.82 -12.77
N LEU A 157 -9.01 2.22 -12.23
CA LEU A 157 -9.69 1.09 -12.87
C LEU A 157 -10.29 1.48 -14.23
N CYS A 158 -10.94 2.65 -14.30
CA CYS A 158 -11.46 3.19 -15.56
C CYS A 158 -10.35 3.41 -16.59
N LEU A 159 -9.17 3.89 -16.20
CA LEU A 159 -8.02 4.07 -17.10
C LEU A 159 -7.47 2.73 -17.60
N ILE A 160 -7.44 1.69 -16.77
CA ILE A 160 -7.04 0.34 -17.20
C ILE A 160 -8.06 -0.22 -18.22
N ILE A 161 -9.36 -0.11 -17.94
CA ILE A 161 -10.43 -0.54 -18.86
C ILE A 161 -10.35 0.26 -20.17
N PHE A 162 -10.13 1.58 -20.08
CA PHE A 162 -9.96 2.44 -21.25
C PHE A 162 -8.71 2.06 -22.05
N SER A 163 -7.61 1.71 -21.38
CA SER A 163 -6.40 1.22 -22.06
C SER A 163 -6.67 -0.10 -22.78
N ALA A 164 -7.44 -0.99 -22.16
CA ALA A 164 -7.90 -2.25 -22.76
C ALA A 164 -8.76 -2.01 -24.02
N THR A 165 -9.68 -1.07 -23.99
CA THR A 165 -10.52 -0.78 -25.17
C THR A 165 -9.70 -0.14 -26.28
N MET A 166 -8.87 0.87 -25.97
CA MET A 166 -8.01 1.55 -26.95
C MET A 166 -7.04 0.62 -27.66
N THR A 167 -6.39 -0.31 -26.93
CA THR A 167 -5.48 -1.26 -27.57
C THR A 167 -6.20 -2.30 -28.43
N ASN A 168 -7.50 -2.54 -28.22
CA ASN A 168 -8.26 -3.59 -28.94
C ASN A 168 -9.14 -3.05 -30.09
N THR A 169 -9.34 -1.73 -30.18
CA THR A 169 -10.03 -1.07 -31.32
C THR A 169 -9.11 -0.79 -32.51
N GLY A 170 -7.86 -1.23 -32.43
CA GLY A 170 -6.87 -1.08 -33.49
C GLY A 170 -6.94 -2.09 -34.62
N GLU A 171 -6.01 -1.94 -35.55
CA GLU A 171 -5.75 -2.92 -36.61
C GLU A 171 -5.31 -4.25 -36.01
N ALA A 172 -5.39 -5.33 -36.78
CA ALA A 172 -5.20 -6.69 -36.29
C ALA A 172 -3.89 -6.87 -35.50
N ASP A 173 -2.80 -6.20 -35.93
CA ASP A 173 -1.47 -6.35 -35.36
C ASP A 173 -1.25 -5.53 -34.07
N THR A 174 -2.03 -4.46 -33.89
CA THR A 174 -1.98 -3.62 -32.68
C THR A 174 -2.81 -4.19 -31.52
N LYS A 175 -3.72 -5.12 -31.83
CA LYS A 175 -4.53 -5.83 -30.82
C LYS A 175 -3.64 -6.57 -29.86
N ILE A 176 -4.03 -6.54 -28.58
CA ILE A 176 -3.14 -6.98 -27.51
C ILE A 176 -2.62 -8.41 -27.70
N TRP A 177 -3.45 -9.32 -28.22
CA TRP A 177 -3.14 -10.73 -28.39
C TRP A 177 -2.38 -11.07 -29.68
N SER A 178 -2.33 -10.15 -30.64
CA SER A 178 -1.64 -10.34 -31.92
C SER A 178 -0.20 -9.81 -31.90
N ARG A 179 0.21 -9.15 -30.80
CA ARG A 179 1.53 -8.52 -30.69
C ARG A 179 2.63 -9.56 -30.69
N HIS A 180 3.79 -9.14 -31.20
CA HIS A 180 5.00 -9.94 -31.16
C HIS A 180 5.42 -10.29 -29.72
N TRP A 181 6.01 -11.46 -29.50
CA TRP A 181 6.29 -11.99 -28.16
C TRP A 181 7.18 -11.07 -27.30
N THR A 182 8.04 -10.27 -27.94
CA THR A 182 8.92 -9.29 -27.29
C THR A 182 8.14 -8.28 -26.47
N PHE A 183 6.92 -7.90 -26.89
CA PHE A 183 6.04 -7.02 -26.14
C PHE A 183 5.71 -7.62 -24.76
N TYR A 184 5.22 -8.86 -24.70
CA TYR A 184 4.83 -9.46 -23.43
C TYR A 184 6.01 -9.67 -22.49
N VAL A 185 7.15 -10.14 -23.03
CA VAL A 185 8.37 -10.31 -22.26
C VAL A 185 8.87 -8.97 -21.73
N SER A 186 8.79 -7.91 -22.54
CA SER A 186 9.24 -6.58 -22.13
C SER A 186 8.47 -6.02 -20.93
N VAL A 187 7.19 -6.33 -20.84
CA VAL A 187 6.33 -5.89 -19.74
C VAL A 187 6.50 -6.79 -18.52
N LEU A 188 6.56 -8.10 -18.71
CA LEU A 188 6.61 -9.06 -17.60
C LEU A 188 7.95 -9.01 -16.85
N VAL A 189 9.06 -8.80 -17.55
CA VAL A 189 10.40 -8.85 -16.96
C VAL A 189 10.59 -7.80 -15.84
N PRO A 190 10.30 -6.50 -16.05
CA PRO A 190 10.39 -5.51 -14.98
C PRO A 190 9.46 -5.81 -13.80
N CYS A 191 8.24 -6.31 -14.03
CA CYS A 191 7.33 -6.70 -12.94
C CYS A 191 7.92 -7.79 -12.05
N VAL A 192 8.41 -8.88 -12.66
CA VAL A 192 8.91 -10.04 -11.93
C VAL A 192 10.27 -9.75 -11.30
N LEU A 193 11.22 -9.21 -12.07
CA LEU A 193 12.56 -8.93 -11.57
C LEU A 193 12.57 -7.77 -10.57
N GLY A 194 11.77 -6.72 -10.79
CA GLY A 194 11.64 -5.62 -9.85
C GLY A 194 11.17 -6.10 -8.49
N LEU A 195 10.11 -6.91 -8.47
CA LEU A 195 9.58 -7.50 -7.24
C LEU A 195 10.56 -8.46 -6.56
N ALA A 196 11.19 -9.36 -7.33
CA ALA A 196 12.14 -10.34 -6.81
C ALA A 196 13.40 -9.68 -6.24
N VAL A 197 14.00 -8.73 -6.97
CA VAL A 197 15.21 -8.03 -6.52
C VAL A 197 14.90 -7.11 -5.35
N ALA A 198 13.77 -6.40 -5.34
CA ALA A 198 13.35 -5.60 -4.19
C ALA A 198 13.17 -6.46 -2.93
N SER A 199 12.54 -7.64 -3.05
CA SER A 199 12.38 -8.60 -1.96
C SER A 199 13.72 -9.13 -1.44
N MET A 200 14.65 -9.44 -2.36
CA MET A 200 16.01 -9.85 -2.02
C MET A 200 16.77 -8.75 -1.28
N LEU A 201 16.78 -7.52 -1.82
CA LEU A 201 17.45 -6.38 -1.19
C LEU A 201 16.87 -6.07 0.20
N ALA A 202 15.53 -6.14 0.35
CA ALA A 202 14.87 -5.95 1.64
C ALA A 202 15.29 -7.02 2.66
N SER A 203 15.52 -8.25 2.20
CA SER A 203 16.04 -9.33 3.03
C SER A 203 17.51 -9.12 3.39
N LEU A 204 18.34 -8.64 2.47
CA LEU A 204 19.76 -8.34 2.70
C LEU A 204 19.97 -7.20 3.70
N VAL A 205 19.10 -6.19 3.68
CA VAL A 205 19.10 -5.08 4.67
C VAL A 205 18.49 -5.50 6.01
N ASN A 206 18.08 -6.77 6.16
CA ASN A 206 17.52 -7.35 7.38
C ASN A 206 16.28 -6.61 7.91
N LEU A 207 15.40 -6.13 7.02
CA LEU A 207 14.11 -5.57 7.43
C LEU A 207 13.24 -6.62 8.12
N ARG A 208 12.22 -6.20 8.89
CA ARG A 208 11.25 -7.15 9.46
C ARG A 208 10.43 -7.78 8.33
N LYS A 209 9.97 -9.02 8.49
CA LYS A 209 9.33 -9.75 7.38
C LYS A 209 8.11 -9.01 6.77
N PRO A 210 7.21 -8.39 7.57
CA PRO A 210 6.11 -7.61 7.00
C PRO A 210 6.58 -6.38 6.22
N GLU A 211 7.69 -5.75 6.65
CA GLU A 211 8.30 -4.62 5.96
C GLU A 211 8.96 -5.03 4.65
N ARG A 212 9.60 -6.22 4.60
CA ARG A 212 10.18 -6.76 3.36
C ARG A 212 9.12 -6.94 2.29
N MET A 213 7.98 -7.51 2.69
CA MET A 213 6.84 -7.66 1.81
C MET A 213 6.31 -6.31 1.33
N THR A 214 6.14 -5.33 2.23
CA THR A 214 5.71 -3.98 1.87
C THR A 214 6.67 -3.30 0.88
N VAL A 215 7.99 -3.32 1.13
CA VAL A 215 8.97 -2.70 0.23
C VAL A 215 8.94 -3.33 -1.15
N ALA A 216 8.79 -4.65 -1.23
CA ALA A 216 8.68 -5.36 -2.49
C ALA A 216 7.39 -4.98 -3.24
N ILE A 217 6.23 -4.96 -2.56
CA ILE A 217 4.94 -4.59 -3.16
C ILE A 217 4.97 -3.15 -3.67
N GLU A 218 5.46 -2.20 -2.88
CA GLU A 218 5.56 -0.79 -3.27
C GLU A 218 6.44 -0.61 -4.52
N CYS A 219 7.55 -1.36 -4.62
CA CYS A 219 8.38 -1.34 -5.81
C CYS A 219 7.73 -2.07 -7.01
N GLY A 220 7.03 -3.16 -6.77
CA GLY A 220 6.47 -4.01 -7.83
C GLY A 220 5.17 -3.48 -8.43
N TYR A 221 4.42 -2.67 -7.68
CA TYR A 221 3.09 -2.19 -8.05
C TYR A 221 3.12 -0.71 -8.46
N GLN A 222 3.07 -0.45 -9.76
CA GLN A 222 3.29 0.87 -10.32
C GLN A 222 1.98 1.62 -10.59
N ASN A 223 2.05 2.95 -10.65
CA ASN A 223 0.92 3.74 -11.10
C ASN A 223 0.85 3.77 -12.63
N VAL A 224 0.23 2.75 -13.23
CA VAL A 224 0.01 2.66 -14.68
C VAL A 224 -0.86 3.80 -15.24
N GLY A 225 -1.66 4.47 -14.40
CA GLY A 225 -2.48 5.61 -14.81
C GLY A 225 -1.65 6.82 -15.27
N ILE A 226 -0.48 7.03 -14.67
CA ILE A 226 0.45 8.09 -15.11
C ILE A 226 0.94 7.81 -16.54
N ALA A 227 1.30 6.55 -16.83
CA ALA A 227 1.71 6.14 -18.16
C ALA A 227 0.57 6.27 -19.18
N THR A 228 -0.66 5.92 -18.81
CA THR A 228 -1.84 6.15 -19.65
C THR A 228 -2.03 7.63 -19.99
N SER A 229 -1.98 8.52 -18.99
CA SER A 229 -2.14 9.97 -19.22
C SER A 229 -1.05 10.55 -20.10
N LEU A 230 0.18 10.09 -19.92
CA LEU A 230 1.31 10.53 -20.74
C LEU A 230 1.20 10.00 -22.17
N ALA A 231 0.84 8.73 -22.37
CA ALA A 231 0.63 8.15 -23.69
C ALA A 231 -0.44 8.92 -24.49
N LEU A 232 -1.56 9.29 -23.85
CA LEU A 232 -2.64 10.09 -24.45
C LEU A 232 -2.21 11.49 -24.86
N THR A 233 -1.18 12.04 -24.23
CA THR A 233 -0.67 13.37 -24.55
C THR A 233 0.38 13.32 -25.65
N MET A 234 1.19 12.25 -25.67
CA MET A 234 2.36 12.16 -26.55
C MET A 234 2.09 11.51 -27.89
N PHE A 235 1.23 10.50 -27.93
CA PHE A 235 1.05 9.65 -29.11
C PHE A 235 -0.33 9.84 -29.72
N ASN A 236 -0.42 9.63 -31.02
CA ASN A 236 -1.68 9.67 -31.77
C ASN A 236 -1.81 8.47 -32.71
N GLY A 237 -3.02 8.20 -33.19
CA GLY A 237 -3.26 7.16 -34.20
C GLY A 237 -2.84 5.76 -33.75
N GLU A 238 -1.94 5.13 -34.51
CA GLU A 238 -1.47 3.76 -34.27
C GLU A 238 -0.46 3.68 -33.12
N GLU A 239 0.46 4.64 -33.02
CA GLU A 239 1.45 4.72 -31.94
C GLU A 239 0.77 4.81 -30.57
N LEU A 240 -0.34 5.54 -30.48
CA LEU A 240 -1.14 5.61 -29.26
C LEU A 240 -1.67 4.22 -28.89
N LYS A 241 -2.17 3.44 -29.85
CA LYS A 241 -2.69 2.10 -29.57
C LYS A 241 -1.56 1.16 -29.11
N ASN A 242 -0.38 1.28 -29.72
CA ASN A 242 0.81 0.55 -29.31
C ASN A 242 1.24 0.90 -27.88
N ALA A 243 1.36 2.20 -27.58
CA ALA A 243 1.66 2.72 -26.25
C ALA A 243 0.64 2.26 -25.20
N MET A 244 -0.67 2.39 -25.47
CA MET A 244 -1.76 2.04 -24.54
C MET A 244 -1.82 0.56 -24.19
N GLY A 245 -1.22 -0.32 -24.98
CA GLY A 245 -1.08 -1.72 -24.62
C GLY A 245 -0.17 -1.94 -23.40
N ILE A 246 0.83 -1.09 -23.19
CA ILE A 246 1.75 -1.18 -22.04
C ILE A 246 1.01 -1.00 -20.70
N PRO A 247 0.33 0.13 -20.40
CA PRO A 247 -0.32 0.31 -19.10
C PRO A 247 -1.43 -0.72 -18.88
N PHE A 248 -2.12 -1.16 -19.94
CA PHE A 248 -3.08 -2.25 -19.83
C PHE A 248 -2.43 -3.58 -19.42
N PHE A 249 -1.45 -4.05 -20.19
CA PHE A 249 -0.84 -5.35 -19.94
C PHE A 249 0.02 -5.36 -18.69
N TYR A 250 0.71 -4.26 -18.38
CA TYR A 250 1.46 -4.09 -17.14
C TYR A 250 0.53 -4.13 -15.93
N GLY A 251 -0.60 -3.41 -15.97
CA GLY A 251 -1.61 -3.44 -14.91
C GLY A 251 -2.18 -4.83 -14.65
N VAL A 252 -2.37 -5.63 -15.71
CA VAL A 252 -2.75 -7.04 -15.58
C VAL A 252 -1.61 -7.87 -14.97
N CYS A 253 -0.38 -7.72 -15.47
CA CYS A 253 0.78 -8.47 -15.02
C CYS A 253 1.10 -8.20 -13.54
N GLU A 254 1.15 -6.93 -13.12
CA GLU A 254 1.45 -6.57 -11.73
C GLU A 254 0.39 -7.12 -10.77
N MET A 255 -0.90 -7.10 -11.15
CA MET A 255 -1.98 -7.67 -10.33
C MET A 255 -1.77 -9.16 -10.08
N PHE A 256 -1.44 -9.94 -11.10
CA PHE A 256 -1.20 -11.38 -10.95
C PHE A 256 0.14 -11.68 -10.27
N VAL A 257 1.22 -11.01 -10.65
CA VAL A 257 2.57 -11.25 -10.11
C VAL A 257 2.63 -10.88 -8.63
N VAL A 258 2.08 -9.72 -8.26
CA VAL A 258 2.01 -9.30 -6.85
C VAL A 258 1.04 -10.21 -6.08
N GLY A 259 -0.10 -10.60 -6.66
CA GLY A 259 -1.02 -11.53 -6.01
C GLY A 259 -0.38 -12.89 -5.66
N ILE A 260 0.35 -13.49 -6.61
CA ILE A 260 1.09 -14.75 -6.39
C ILE A 260 2.17 -14.55 -5.32
N TYR A 261 2.93 -13.46 -5.41
CA TYR A 261 3.95 -13.12 -4.43
C TYR A 261 3.39 -12.95 -3.01
N CYS A 262 2.24 -12.28 -2.87
CA CYS A 262 1.55 -12.06 -1.61
C CYS A 262 1.14 -13.40 -0.96
N VAL A 263 0.57 -14.32 -1.74
CA VAL A 263 0.22 -15.67 -1.26
C VAL A 263 1.49 -16.43 -0.83
N GLY A 264 2.57 -16.34 -1.61
CA GLY A 264 3.86 -16.94 -1.28
C GLY A 264 4.45 -16.40 0.03
N CYS A 265 4.46 -15.08 0.21
CA CYS A 265 4.95 -14.40 1.42
C CYS A 265 4.13 -14.78 2.65
N TRP A 266 2.80 -14.84 2.52
CA TRP A 266 1.94 -15.31 3.59
C TRP A 266 2.27 -16.74 4.01
N LYS A 267 2.41 -17.66 3.06
CA LYS A 267 2.79 -19.06 3.35
C LYS A 267 4.20 -19.20 3.92
N ALA A 268 5.11 -18.30 3.58
CA ALA A 268 6.45 -18.21 4.15
C ALA A 268 6.47 -17.57 5.57
N GLY A 269 5.32 -17.14 6.10
CA GLY A 269 5.22 -16.48 7.40
C GLY A 269 5.88 -15.11 7.43
N TRP A 270 5.77 -14.35 6.33
CA TRP A 270 6.26 -12.98 6.23
C TRP A 270 5.22 -11.93 6.59
N THR A 271 3.95 -12.32 6.63
CA THR A 271 2.84 -11.45 7.01
C THR A 271 2.59 -11.51 8.52
N LYS A 272 1.79 -10.58 9.06
CA LYS A 272 1.32 -10.63 10.46
C LYS A 272 0.29 -11.76 10.67
N ALA A 273 -0.37 -12.21 9.60
CA ALA A 273 -1.32 -13.32 9.65
C ALA A 273 -0.60 -14.68 9.72
N PRO A 274 -1.09 -15.65 10.51
CA PRO A 274 -0.44 -16.94 10.66
C PRO A 274 -0.60 -17.80 9.39
N ALA A 275 0.42 -18.61 9.08
CA ALA A 275 0.50 -19.37 7.82
C ALA A 275 -0.52 -20.53 7.70
N ASN A 276 -1.03 -20.99 8.84
CA ASN A 276 -2.04 -22.05 8.97
C ASN A 276 -3.49 -21.55 8.86
N ALA A 277 -3.72 -20.23 8.84
CA ALA A 277 -5.06 -19.69 8.64
C ALA A 277 -5.62 -20.03 7.25
N SER A 278 -6.95 -20.00 7.12
CA SER A 278 -7.59 -20.08 5.80
C SER A 278 -7.38 -18.78 5.02
N LEU A 279 -7.34 -18.85 3.68
CA LEU A 279 -7.18 -17.65 2.85
C LEU A 279 -8.33 -16.65 3.08
N TRP A 280 -9.55 -17.13 3.27
CA TRP A 280 -10.70 -16.31 3.64
C TRP A 280 -10.49 -15.55 4.95
N THR A 281 -9.92 -16.21 5.97
CA THR A 281 -9.60 -15.55 7.24
C THR A 281 -8.59 -14.43 7.03
N VAL A 282 -7.53 -14.67 6.25
CA VAL A 282 -6.50 -13.66 6.01
C VAL A 282 -7.02 -12.44 5.25
N LEU A 283 -7.89 -12.66 4.25
CA LEU A 283 -8.43 -11.57 3.44
C LEU A 283 -9.42 -10.67 4.19
N PHE A 284 -10.14 -11.21 5.18
CA PHE A 284 -11.22 -10.49 5.88
C PHE A 284 -10.94 -10.18 7.35
N THR A 285 -9.79 -10.59 7.89
CA THR A 285 -9.39 -10.31 9.28
C THR A 285 -8.15 -9.43 9.31
N THR A 286 -8.25 -8.31 10.03
CA THR A 286 -7.13 -7.39 10.27
C THR A 286 -6.35 -7.82 11.51
N PHE A 287 -5.21 -8.47 11.30
CA PHE A 287 -4.37 -8.98 12.41
C PHE A 287 -3.61 -7.88 13.14
N GLU A 288 -3.47 -6.69 12.56
CA GLU A 288 -2.84 -5.53 13.20
C GLU A 288 -3.60 -5.02 14.41
N VAL A 289 -4.94 -5.08 14.37
CA VAL A 289 -5.79 -4.72 15.52
C VAL A 289 -5.70 -5.78 16.61
N LEU A 290 -5.72 -7.07 16.23
CA LEU A 290 -5.60 -8.18 17.18
C LEU A 290 -4.27 -8.17 17.93
N GLU A 291 -3.15 -7.87 17.24
CA GLU A 291 -1.84 -7.78 17.89
C GLU A 291 -1.78 -6.61 18.88
N ALA A 292 -2.39 -5.47 18.55
CA ALA A 292 -2.49 -4.33 19.45
C ALA A 292 -3.37 -4.63 20.67
N GLU A 293 -4.55 -5.23 20.47
CA GLU A 293 -5.46 -5.64 21.55
C GLU A 293 -4.80 -6.67 22.48
N MET A 294 -4.13 -7.69 21.93
CA MET A 294 -3.41 -8.66 22.75
C MET A 294 -2.26 -8.02 23.53
N LYS A 295 -1.57 -7.05 22.95
CA LYS A 295 -0.49 -6.34 23.63
C LYS A 295 -1.01 -5.47 24.78
N GLU A 296 -2.10 -4.74 24.56
CA GLU A 296 -2.77 -3.98 25.63
C GLU A 296 -3.23 -4.90 26.76
N LEU A 297 -3.85 -6.05 26.43
CA LEU A 297 -4.27 -7.04 27.42
C LEU A 297 -3.07 -7.62 28.20
N THR A 298 -1.96 -7.89 27.52
CA THR A 298 -0.73 -8.39 28.17
C THR A 298 -0.11 -7.33 29.08
N GLU A 299 -0.07 -6.06 28.66
CA GLU A 299 0.41 -4.95 29.50
C GLU A 299 -0.49 -4.74 30.73
N ILE A 300 -1.81 -4.89 30.58
CA ILE A 300 -2.76 -4.88 31.69
C ILE A 300 -2.47 -6.06 32.64
N GLU A 301 -2.29 -7.27 32.14
CA GLU A 301 -2.00 -8.46 32.96
C GLU A 301 -0.67 -8.34 33.72
N VAL A 302 0.37 -7.81 33.09
CA VAL A 302 1.66 -7.51 33.75
C VAL A 302 1.49 -6.44 34.82
N SER A 303 0.74 -5.36 34.57
CA SER A 303 0.50 -4.32 35.58
C SER A 303 -0.32 -4.81 36.78
N VAL A 304 -1.31 -5.70 36.57
CA VAL A 304 -2.10 -6.32 37.64
C VAL A 304 -1.26 -7.29 38.48
N SER A 305 -0.35 -8.05 37.85
CA SER A 305 0.56 -8.95 38.56
C SER A 305 1.66 -8.21 39.34
N GLU A 306 2.17 -7.08 38.84
CA GLU A 306 3.12 -6.23 39.58
C GLU A 306 2.46 -5.52 40.78
N SER A 307 1.25 -4.97 40.60
CA SER A 307 0.49 -4.31 41.69
C SER A 307 0.01 -5.26 42.79
N SER A 308 -0.10 -6.57 42.51
CA SER A 308 -0.38 -7.60 43.52
C SER A 308 0.87 -8.11 44.25
N SER A 309 2.07 -7.75 43.78
CA SER A 309 3.35 -8.16 44.38
C SER A 309 3.93 -7.16 45.38
N ASP A 310 3.49 -5.89 45.35
CA ASP A 310 3.86 -4.87 46.32
C ASP A 310 2.88 -4.85 47.52
N GLY A 311 3.18 -5.71 48.49
CA GLY A 311 2.97 -5.42 49.90
C GLY A 311 1.56 -5.05 50.37
N SER A 312 0.61 -5.98 50.31
CA SER A 312 -0.36 -6.12 51.40
C SER A 312 -0.77 -7.58 51.55
N THR A 313 -0.64 -8.09 52.77
CA THR A 313 -1.05 -9.44 53.13
C THR A 313 -2.58 -9.50 53.16
N GLU A 314 -3.22 -9.75 52.02
CA GLU A 314 -4.66 -10.03 51.97
C GLU A 314 -4.93 -11.42 52.56
N LYS A 315 -5.52 -11.45 53.76
CA LYS A 315 -6.16 -12.65 54.29
C LYS A 315 -7.49 -12.86 53.56
N SER A 316 -7.53 -13.81 52.64
CA SER A 316 -8.77 -14.38 52.11
C SER A 316 -9.53 -15.09 53.23
N ALA A 317 -10.70 -14.58 53.59
CA ALA A 317 -11.64 -15.27 54.48
C ALA A 317 -12.75 -15.88 53.62
N ASP A 318 -12.59 -17.15 53.26
CA ASP A 318 -13.61 -17.91 52.56
C ASP A 318 -14.73 -18.27 53.54
N ARG A 319 -15.98 -17.92 53.18
CA ARG A 319 -17.17 -18.38 53.91
C ARG A 319 -18.11 -19.05 52.92
N GLU A 320 -18.30 -20.35 53.10
CA GLU A 320 -19.13 -21.20 52.27
C GLU A 320 -20.57 -21.18 52.81
N GLU A 321 -21.49 -20.59 52.05
CA GLU A 321 -22.94 -20.71 52.30
C GLU A 321 -23.61 -21.22 51.02
N ASN A 322 -24.24 -22.39 51.11
CA ASN A 322 -25.02 -23.05 50.05
C ASN A 322 -24.28 -23.34 48.72
N GLY A 323 -23.02 -23.76 48.79
CA GLY A 323 -22.32 -24.43 47.68
C GLY A 323 -21.96 -23.54 46.49
N VAL A 324 -21.96 -22.21 46.65
CA VAL A 324 -21.48 -21.26 45.65
C VAL A 324 -20.34 -20.45 46.24
N LEU A 325 -19.14 -20.62 45.67
CA LEU A 325 -17.95 -19.85 46.04
C LEU A 325 -18.11 -18.42 45.53
N THR A 326 -18.28 -17.46 46.44
CA THR A 326 -18.45 -16.03 46.10
C THR A 326 -17.27 -15.24 46.64
N HIS A 327 -16.40 -14.74 45.75
CA HIS A 327 -15.31 -13.85 46.13
C HIS A 327 -15.85 -12.43 46.35
N TYR A 328 -15.72 -11.91 47.58
CA TYR A 328 -16.00 -10.52 47.89
C TYR A 328 -14.68 -9.73 47.96
N PHE A 329 -14.48 -8.81 47.01
CA PHE A 329 -13.44 -7.78 47.14
C PHE A 329 -13.99 -6.65 48.02
N ASN A 330 -13.39 -6.48 49.19
CA ASN A 330 -13.77 -5.43 50.12
C ASN A 330 -12.77 -4.27 50.00
N TRP A 331 -13.11 -3.26 49.17
CA TRP A 331 -12.30 -2.04 49.07
C TRP A 331 -12.42 -1.25 50.38
N THR A 332 -11.33 -1.17 51.15
CA THR A 332 -11.23 -0.27 52.30
C THR A 332 -10.35 0.92 51.91
N ASP A 333 -11.00 2.02 51.52
CA ASP A 333 -10.34 3.31 51.30
C ASP A 333 -9.65 3.77 52.58
N THR A 334 -8.32 3.71 52.63
CA THR A 334 -7.50 4.30 53.69
C THR A 334 -6.52 5.31 53.11
N THR A 335 -7.03 6.46 52.66
CA THR A 335 -6.24 7.70 52.61
C THR A 335 -7.12 8.90 52.96
N ALA A 336 -6.99 9.36 54.20
CA ALA A 336 -7.46 10.66 54.63
C ALA A 336 -6.51 11.75 54.10
N GLY A 337 -7.06 12.75 53.41
CA GLY A 337 -6.50 14.09 53.29
C GLY A 337 -5.78 14.44 51.98
N GLN A 338 -6.49 15.05 51.02
CA GLN A 338 -6.17 16.37 50.43
C GLN A 338 -7.07 16.69 49.22
N SER A 339 -7.72 17.87 49.31
CA SER A 339 -8.38 18.71 48.31
C SER A 339 -8.62 18.21 46.86
N SER A 340 -9.89 18.05 46.49
CA SER A 340 -10.37 17.97 45.11
C SER A 340 -10.48 19.36 44.44
N PRO A 341 -10.04 19.57 43.18
CA PRO A 341 -10.43 20.74 42.42
C PRO A 341 -11.81 20.54 41.75
N LYS A 342 -12.68 21.55 41.89
CA LYS A 342 -14.03 21.61 41.31
C LYS A 342 -13.98 21.68 39.77
N ILE A 343 -14.72 20.80 39.09
CA ILE A 343 -15.01 20.89 37.64
C ILE A 343 -16.43 21.49 37.47
N PRO A 344 -16.69 22.42 36.51
CA PRO A 344 -17.97 23.10 36.40
C PRO A 344 -19.06 22.21 35.77
N SER A 345 -20.29 22.43 36.24
CA SER A 345 -21.53 21.80 35.80
C SER A 345 -21.87 22.07 34.33
N GLY A 346 -22.01 21.01 33.53
CA GLY A 346 -22.54 21.01 32.18
C GLY A 346 -23.49 19.82 31.97
N ILE A 347 -24.65 20.10 31.38
CA ILE A 347 -25.84 19.24 31.29
C ILE A 347 -25.60 18.04 30.35
N ILE A 348 -25.80 16.81 30.84
CA ILE A 348 -25.87 15.59 30.02
C ILE A 348 -27.34 15.29 29.70
N PRO A 349 -27.74 15.12 28.42
CA PRO A 349 -29.10 14.70 28.09
C PRO A 349 -29.29 13.20 28.35
N THR A 350 -30.37 12.86 29.05
CA THR A 350 -30.84 11.50 29.35
C THR A 350 -31.12 10.71 28.07
N ARG A 351 -30.46 9.56 27.88
CA ARG A 351 -30.81 8.58 26.83
C ARG A 351 -31.87 7.60 27.37
N SER A 352 -32.91 7.36 26.59
CA SER A 352 -34.03 6.45 26.86
C SER A 352 -33.59 4.97 26.96
N PRO A 353 -34.38 4.10 27.63
CA PRO A 353 -34.01 2.71 27.86
C PRO A 353 -34.17 1.86 26.59
N SER A 354 -33.15 1.04 26.27
CA SER A 354 -33.21 0.00 25.25
C SER A 354 -33.94 -1.26 25.76
N PRO A 355 -34.66 -2.01 24.90
CA PRO A 355 -35.39 -3.23 25.28
C PRO A 355 -34.46 -4.44 25.47
N PRO A 356 -34.93 -5.52 26.12
CA PRO A 356 -34.07 -6.57 26.68
C PRO A 356 -33.48 -7.51 25.61
N SER A 357 -32.26 -7.96 25.87
CA SER A 357 -31.48 -8.92 25.09
C SER A 357 -32.11 -10.32 25.11
N THR A 358 -32.44 -10.85 23.93
CA THR A 358 -32.76 -12.27 23.74
C THR A 358 -31.48 -13.09 23.67
N SER A 359 -31.36 -14.05 24.57
CA SER A 359 -30.32 -15.07 24.66
C SER A 359 -30.22 -15.94 23.40
N ILE A 360 -29.03 -16.05 22.82
CA ILE A 360 -28.66 -17.20 21.99
C ILE A 360 -27.37 -17.78 22.57
N LYS A 361 -27.53 -18.89 23.29
CA LYS A 361 -26.43 -19.81 23.64
C LYS A 361 -25.78 -20.32 22.36
N ARG A 362 -24.44 -20.26 22.29
CA ARG A 362 -23.67 -21.21 21.49
C ARG A 362 -22.60 -21.79 22.41
N ASP A 363 -22.75 -23.08 22.67
CA ASP A 363 -21.80 -23.92 23.38
C ASP A 363 -20.44 -23.88 22.68
N PHE A 364 -19.41 -23.50 23.44
CA PHE A 364 -18.02 -23.82 23.13
C PHE A 364 -17.65 -25.04 23.98
N SER A 365 -17.85 -26.22 23.41
CA SER A 365 -17.20 -27.44 23.84
C SER A 365 -17.09 -28.35 22.63
N ASP A 366 -15.92 -28.36 21.99
CA ASP A 366 -15.24 -29.60 21.67
C ASP A 366 -13.81 -29.26 21.21
N ALA A 367 -12.90 -29.70 22.05
CA ALA A 367 -11.47 -29.54 21.93
C ALA A 367 -10.85 -30.94 21.82
N TYR A 368 -9.71 -31.01 21.14
CA TYR A 368 -8.73 -32.10 21.20
C TYR A 368 -9.16 -33.49 20.68
N VAL A 369 -8.80 -33.80 19.43
CA VAL A 369 -7.84 -34.88 19.05
C VAL A 369 -7.17 -34.48 17.74
#